data_AF-A0A9D1GGE9-F1
#
_entry.id   AF-A0A9D1GGE9-F1
#
_cell.length_a   1.000
_cell.length_b   1.000
_cell.length_c   1.000
_cell.angle_alpha   90.00
_cell.angle_beta   90.00
_cell.angle_gamma   90.00
#
_symmetry.space_group_name_H-M   'P 1'
#
loop_
_entity.id
_entity.type
_entity.pdbx_description
1 polymer ?
#
loop_
_entity_poly.entity_id
_entity_poly.type
_entity_poly.pdbx_seq_one_letter_code
_entity_poly.pdbx_strand_id
1 'polypeptide(L)'
;MKDNTWVTYEDSDAAARKRVEAGQILVTMSLHRLEERTYNLVIEAGIESVSITLHSNSLESAFSEADQFARDYFLDRARLLEEIAERI
;
A
#
# COMPACT_ATOMS: atom_id res chain seq x y z
N MET A 1 -1.86 11.22 -16.16
CA MET A 1 -2.67 10.12 -15.60
C MET A 1 -2.02 8.79 -15.94
N LYS A 2 -0.95 8.44 -15.23
CA LYS A 2 -0.33 7.09 -15.24
C LYS A 2 0.04 6.67 -13.80
N ASP A 3 -0.58 7.28 -12.79
CA ASP A 3 -0.05 7.24 -11.43
C ASP A 3 -0.48 5.99 -10.63
N ASN A 4 -1.54 5.29 -11.05
CA ASN A 4 -2.07 4.13 -10.33
C ASN A 4 -1.50 2.77 -10.79
N THR A 5 -0.28 2.71 -11.29
CA THR A 5 0.35 1.44 -11.72
C THR A 5 1.64 1.20 -10.95
N TRP A 6 1.85 -0.05 -10.55
CA TRP A 6 3.10 -0.47 -9.92
C TRP A 6 4.26 -0.32 -10.92
N VAL A 7 5.31 0.36 -10.49
CA VAL A 7 6.55 0.54 -11.26
C VAL A 7 7.64 -0.29 -10.59
N THR A 8 8.23 -1.22 -11.35
CA THR A 8 9.39 -2.03 -10.95
C THR A 8 10.68 -1.35 -11.40
N TYR A 9 11.72 -1.40 -10.58
CA TYR A 9 13.03 -0.86 -10.95
C TYR A 9 13.88 -1.96 -11.61
N GLU A 10 14.48 -1.67 -12.77
CA GLU A 10 15.23 -2.66 -13.58
C GLU A 10 16.44 -3.28 -12.86
N ASP A 11 16.99 -2.60 -11.85
CA ASP A 11 18.16 -3.04 -11.08
C ASP A 11 17.82 -3.62 -9.69
N SER A 12 16.54 -3.85 -9.38
CA SER A 12 16.12 -4.38 -8.09
C SER A 12 15.14 -5.53 -8.27
N ASP A 13 15.59 -6.75 -7.94
CA ASP A 13 14.78 -7.98 -7.86
C ASP A 13 13.57 -7.89 -6.90
N ALA A 14 13.36 -6.74 -6.26
CA ALA A 14 12.70 -6.67 -4.98
C ALA A 14 12.11 -5.30 -4.64
N ALA A 15 11.84 -4.41 -5.59
CA ALA A 15 11.20 -3.13 -5.25
C ALA A 15 10.20 -2.69 -6.33
N ALA A 16 8.93 -2.62 -5.95
CA ALA A 16 7.90 -1.97 -6.74
C ALA A 16 7.33 -0.79 -5.96
N ARG A 17 6.97 0.28 -6.66
CA ARG A 17 6.32 1.44 -6.05
C ARG A 17 5.07 1.83 -6.80
N LYS A 18 4.05 2.27 -6.06
CA LYS A 18 2.82 2.85 -6.58
C LYS A 18 2.48 4.11 -5.80
N ARG A 19 1.94 5.13 -6.47
CA ARG A 19 1.44 6.34 -5.84
C ARG A 19 -0.04 6.48 -6.10
N VAL A 20 -0.81 6.77 -5.06
CA VAL A 20 -2.26 6.94 -5.16
C VAL A 20 -2.62 8.30 -4.58
N GLU A 21 -3.32 9.11 -5.38
CA GLU A 21 -3.94 10.33 -4.89
C GLU A 21 -5.32 10.01 -4.32
N ALA A 22 -5.50 10.24 -3.03
CA ALA A 22 -6.77 10.07 -2.31
C ALA A 22 -7.20 11.42 -1.72
N GLY A 23 -7.95 12.20 -2.50
CA GLY A 23 -8.33 13.56 -2.12
C GLY A 23 -7.12 14.50 -2.09
N GLN A 24 -6.79 15.03 -0.91
CA GLN A 24 -5.60 15.87 -0.69
C GLN A 24 -4.39 15.08 -0.16
N ILE A 25 -4.52 13.77 0.04
CA ILE A 25 -3.48 12.91 0.62
C ILE A 25 -2.81 12.14 -0.51
N LEU A 26 -1.48 12.27 -0.59
CA LEU A 26 -0.66 11.41 -1.44
C LEU A 26 -0.27 10.17 -0.64
N VAL A 27 -0.68 9.01 -1.12
CA VAL A 27 -0.28 7.72 -0.57
C VAL A 27 0.82 7.13 -1.43
N THR A 28 1.94 6.76 -0.81
CA THR A 28 3.00 5.99 -1.46
C THR A 28 2.98 4.57 -0.92
N MET A 29 2.91 3.60 -1.83
CA MET A 29 3.05 2.19 -1.51
C MET A 29 4.35 1.69 -2.10
N SER A 30 5.19 1.05 -1.28
CA SER A 30 6.43 0.43 -1.70
C SER A 30 6.39 -1.04 -1.29
N LEU A 31 6.60 -1.94 -2.23
CA LEU A 31 6.61 -3.37 -1.99
C LEU A 31 8.03 -3.89 -2.19
N HIS A 32 8.58 -4.47 -1.13
CA HIS A 32 9.95 -4.97 -1.10
C HIS A 32 9.99 -6.49 -1.01
N ARG A 33 10.65 -7.20 -1.92
CA ARG A 33 10.83 -8.66 -1.74
C ARG A 33 11.90 -8.91 -0.68
N LEU A 34 11.58 -9.72 0.32
CA LEU A 34 12.52 -10.11 1.37
C LEU A 34 13.16 -11.46 1.02
N GLU A 35 12.34 -12.45 0.70
CA GLU A 35 12.75 -13.83 0.41
C GLU A 35 11.87 -14.41 -0.71
N GLU A 36 11.95 -15.72 -0.96
CA GLU A 36 10.99 -16.39 -1.83
C GLU A 36 9.57 -16.25 -1.24
N ARG A 37 8.63 -15.71 -2.04
CA ARG A 37 7.21 -15.52 -1.70
C ARG A 37 6.92 -14.62 -0.49
N THR A 38 7.92 -13.92 0.03
CA THR A 38 7.75 -13.02 1.17
C THR A 38 8.07 -11.60 0.74
N TYR A 39 7.13 -10.69 0.98
CA TYR A 39 7.21 -9.29 0.58
C TYR A 39 6.90 -8.40 1.78
N ASN A 40 7.58 -7.27 1.89
CA ASN A 40 7.28 -6.20 2.84
C ASN A 40 6.59 -5.06 2.11
N LEU A 41 5.33 -4.83 2.44
CA LEU A 41 4.56 -3.67 1.99
C LEU A 41 4.74 -2.52 2.99
N VAL A 42 5.19 -1.39 2.48
CA VAL A 42 5.26 -0.12 3.21
C VAL A 42 4.25 0.84 2.59
N ILE A 43 3.36 1.40 3.40
CA ILE A 43 2.37 2.41 3.01
C ILE A 43 2.66 3.69 3.77
N GLU A 44 2.89 4.77 3.05
CA GLU A 44 3.19 6.10 3.59
C GLU A 44 2.08 7.08 3.18
N ALA A 45 1.45 7.76 4.14
CA ALA A 45 0.39 8.72 3.92
C ALA A 45 0.58 9.93 4.87
N GLY A 46 1.09 11.04 4.35
CA GLY A 46 1.41 12.22 5.15
C GLY A 46 2.50 11.92 6.19
N ILE A 47 2.17 11.98 7.48
CA ILE A 47 3.08 11.67 8.59
C ILE A 47 2.96 10.22 9.09
N GLU A 48 2.03 9.44 8.54
CA GLU A 48 1.79 8.05 8.93
C GLU A 48 2.54 7.09 8.00
N SER A 49 3.08 6.01 8.59
CA SER A 49 3.72 4.93 7.86
C SER A 49 3.34 3.58 8.49
N VAL A 50 2.96 2.62 7.65
CA VAL A 50 2.61 1.25 8.04
C VAL A 50 3.48 0.27 7.25
N SER A 51 4.02 -0.74 7.93
CA SER A 51 4.81 -1.81 7.31
C SER A 51 4.18 -3.17 7.63
N ILE A 52 3.96 -4.00 6.62
CA ILE A 52 3.32 -5.32 6.72
C ILE A 52 4.03 -6.34 5.86
N THR A 53 4.18 -7.55 6.40
CA THR A 53 4.66 -8.70 5.65
C THR A 53 3.51 -9.41 4.93
N LEU A 54 3.64 -9.56 3.62
CA LEU A 54 2.77 -10.34 2.75
C LEU A 54 3.45 -11.66 2.37
N HIS A 55 2.67 -12.74 2.33
CA HIS A 55 3.11 -14.05 1.87
C HIS A 55 2.31 -14.42 0.62
N SER A 56 2.93 -14.25 -0.55
CA SER A 56 2.24 -14.34 -1.85
C SER A 56 3.01 -15.21 -2.83
N ASN A 57 2.29 -15.99 -3.64
CA ASN A 57 2.91 -16.99 -4.53
C ASN A 57 3.62 -16.40 -5.76
N SER A 58 3.28 -15.18 -6.15
CA SER A 58 3.95 -14.43 -7.23
C SER A 58 3.98 -12.94 -6.91
N LEU A 59 4.75 -12.19 -7.69
CA LEU A 59 4.81 -10.73 -7.58
C LEU A 59 3.47 -10.09 -7.97
N GLU A 60 2.76 -10.60 -8.98
CA GLU A 60 1.42 -10.08 -9.33
C GLU A 60 0.40 -10.32 -8.22
N SER A 61 0.44 -11.48 -7.56
CA SER A 61 -0.39 -11.74 -6.38
C SER A 61 -0.08 -10.76 -5.26
N ALA A 62 1.21 -10.51 -4.99
CA ALA A 62 1.63 -9.55 -3.97
C ALA A 62 1.16 -8.11 -4.29
N PHE A 63 1.16 -7.69 -5.55
CA PHE A 63 0.59 -6.40 -5.97
C PHE A 63 -0.91 -6.32 -5.70
N SER A 64 -1.67 -7.38 -6.02
CA SER A 64 -3.11 -7.43 -5.78
C SER A 64 -3.44 -7.42 -4.29
N GLU A 65 -2.69 -8.18 -3.49
CA GLU A 65 -2.84 -8.22 -2.03
C GLU A 65 -2.49 -6.86 -1.40
N ALA A 66 -1.43 -6.21 -1.86
CA ALA A 66 -1.06 -4.88 -1.40
C ALA A 66 -2.14 -3.83 -1.74
N ASP A 67 -2.70 -3.89 -2.94
CA ASP A 67 -3.79 -2.99 -3.36
C ASP A 67 -5.05 -3.20 -2.53
N GLN A 68 -5.40 -4.45 -2.23
CA GLN A 68 -6.54 -4.78 -1.38
C GLN A 68 -6.31 -4.30 0.05
N PHE A 69 -5.14 -4.59 0.62
CA PHE A 69 -4.79 -4.17 1.97
C PHE A 69 -4.85 -2.65 2.13
N ALA A 70 -4.28 -1.89 1.18
CA ALA A 70 -4.30 -0.44 1.25
C ALA A 70 -5.73 0.10 1.21
N ARG A 71 -6.60 -0.45 0.34
CA ARG A 71 -8.01 -0.05 0.28
C ARG A 71 -8.73 -0.29 1.60
N ASP A 72 -8.60 -1.48 2.15
CA ASP A 72 -9.27 -1.86 3.39
C ASP A 72 -8.77 -1.01 4.57
N TYR A 73 -7.44 -0.80 4.65
CA TYR A 73 -6.83 0.06 5.67
C TYR A 73 -7.39 1.49 5.66
N PHE A 74 -7.48 2.12 4.49
CA PHE A 74 -8.01 3.48 4.39
C PHE A 74 -9.53 3.55 4.58
N LEU A 75 -10.28 2.53 4.15
CA LEU A 75 -11.73 2.44 4.38
C LEU A 75 -12.05 2.32 5.87
N ASP A 76 -11.37 1.42 6.58
CA ASP A 76 -11.54 1.25 8.02
C ASP A 76 -11.17 2.53 8.79
N ARG A 77 -10.11 3.22 8.36
CA ARG A 77 -9.68 4.50 8.96
C ARG A 77 -10.73 5.59 8.75
N ALA A 78 -11.29 5.72 7.55
CA ALA A 78 -12.32 6.70 7.23
C ALA A 78 -13.57 6.46 8.09
N ARG A 79 -14.00 5.20 8.19
CA ARG A 79 -15.12 4.80 9.04
C ARG A 79 -14.88 5.11 10.51
N LEU A 80 -13.69 4.81 11.04
CA LEU A 80 -13.35 5.12 12.44
C LEU A 80 -13.43 6.62 12.72
N LEU A 81 -12.99 7.47 11.78
CA LEU A 81 -13.04 8.92 11.92
C LEU A 81 -14.48 9.45 11.89
N GLU A 82 -15.34 8.91 11.02
CA GLU A 82 -16.77 9.23 10.98
C GLU A 82 -17.47 8.86 12.31
N GLU A 83 -17.23 7.65 12.84
CA GLU A 83 -17.80 7.19 14.11
C GLU A 83 -17.37 8.06 15.31
N ILE A 84 -16.15 8.62 15.29
CA ILE A 84 -15.69 9.56 16.31
C ILE A 84 -16.40 10.90 16.14
N ALA A 85 -16.52 11.41 14.91
CA ALA A 85 -17.13 12.70 14.63
C ALA A 85 -18.62 12.75 15.01
N GLU A 86 -19.36 11.65 14.84
CA GLU A 86 -20.77 11.56 15.25
C GLU A 86 -20.99 11.54 16.77
N ARG A 87 -19.94 11.34 17.57
CA ARG A 87 -20.01 11.24 19.04
C ARG A 87 -19.64 12.54 19.78
N ILE A 88 -19.32 13.61 19.05
CA ILE A 88 -18.89 14.91 19.59
C ILE A 88 -19.99 15.94 19.33
#